data_AF-A0A533YG24-F1
#
_entry.id   AF-A0A533YG24-F1
#
_cell.length_a   1.000
_cell.length_b   1.000
_cell.length_c   1.000
_cell.angle_alpha   90.00
_cell.angle_beta   90.00
_cell.angle_gamma   90.00
#
_symmetry.space_group_name_H-M   'P 1'
#
loop_
_entity.id
_entity.type
_entity.pdbx_description
1 polymer ?
#
loop_
_entity_poly.entity_id
_entity_poly.type
_entity_poly.pdbx_seq_one_letter_code
_entity_poly.pdbx_strand_id
1 'polypeptide(L)' 'MFCGDLLTNAEGEGLAFVPGEYQDEPARTRESVRRPLVLRFETLCPNHGHPVISGVKEAMAQALARDQARSRS' A
#
# COMPACT_ATOMS: atom_id res chain seq x y z
N MET A 1 -12.07 2.90 2.72
CA MET A 1 -11.24 4.04 2.27
C MET A 1 -10.87 3.81 0.80
N PHE A 2 -10.97 4.83 -0.05
CA PHE A 2 -10.35 4.79 -1.38
C PHE A 2 -8.93 5.39 -1.28
N CYS A 3 -7.92 4.64 -1.71
CA CYS A 3 -6.53 5.10 -1.66
C CYS A 3 -5.93 4.97 -3.06
N GLY A 4 -6.27 5.96 -3.87
CA GLY A 4 -6.11 5.91 -5.33
C GLY A 4 -4.69 5.71 -5.81
N ASP A 5 -3.65 6.24 -5.16
CA ASP A 5 -2.30 6.21 -5.76
C ASP A 5 -1.21 5.58 -4.87
N LEU A 6 -1.60 5.00 -3.73
CA LEU A 6 -0.60 4.54 -2.76
C LEU A 6 -0.24 3.06 -2.90
N LEU A 7 -1.22 2.22 -3.21
CA LEU A 7 -1.07 0.75 -3.20
C LEU A 7 -1.88 0.11 -4.33
N THR A 8 -1.34 -0.96 -4.89
CA THR A 8 -2.00 -1.86 -5.84
C THR A 8 -2.20 -3.24 -5.20
N ASN A 9 -3.17 -4.01 -5.69
CA ASN A 9 -3.41 -5.39 -5.25
C ASN A 9 -3.61 -6.31 -6.45
N ALA A 10 -2.53 -6.52 -7.22
CA ALA A 10 -2.53 -7.47 -8.32
C ALA A 10 -2.85 -8.88 -7.80
N GLU A 11 -3.53 -9.67 -8.63
CA GLU A 11 -4.02 -11.00 -8.25
C GLU A 11 -2.86 -11.90 -7.78
N GLY A 12 -2.99 -12.48 -6.58
CA GLY A 12 -1.99 -13.37 -5.99
C GLY A 12 -0.75 -12.70 -5.37
N GLU A 13 -0.51 -11.40 -5.60
CA GLU A 13 0.69 -10.71 -5.09
C GLU A 13 0.48 -9.98 -3.75
N GLY A 14 -0.78 -9.68 -3.44
CA GLY A 14 -1.16 -8.88 -2.27
C GLY A 14 -0.82 -7.40 -2.43
N LEU A 15 -0.99 -6.62 -1.35
CA LEU A 15 -0.73 -5.18 -1.42
C LEU A 15 0.75 -4.87 -1.69
N ALA A 16 0.98 -4.02 -2.68
CA ALA A 16 2.30 -3.55 -3.08
C ALA A 16 2.27 -2.04 -3.40
N PHE A 17 3.43 -1.39 -3.26
CA PHE A 17 3.61 -0.02 -3.76
C PHE A 17 3.80 -0.05 -5.27
N VAL A 18 3.29 0.98 -5.94
CA VAL A 18 3.69 1.28 -7.31
C VAL A 18 5.21 1.50 -7.35
N PRO A 19 5.94 1.01 -8.36
CA PRO A 19 7.37 1.30 -8.50
C PRO A 19 7.69 2.79 -8.43
N GLY A 20 8.81 3.15 -7.80
CA GLY A 20 9.16 4.54 -7.54
C GLY A 20 9.39 5.38 -8.80
N GLU A 21 9.76 4.74 -9.92
CA GLU A 21 9.91 5.39 -11.23
C GLU A 21 8.61 5.97 -11.81
N TYR A 22 7.46 5.51 -11.30
CA TYR A 22 6.14 6.01 -11.69
C TYR A 22 5.54 6.97 -10.64
N GLN A 23 6.32 7.42 -9.66
CA GLN A 23 5.84 8.31 -8.60
C GLN A 23 6.62 9.62 -8.60
N ASP A 24 5.91 10.74 -8.40
CA ASP A 24 6.53 12.06 -8.28
C ASP A 24 7.37 12.17 -6.99
N GLU A 25 6.83 11.72 -5.85
CA GLU A 25 7.49 11.80 -4.54
C GLU A 25 7.46 10.45 -3.78
N PRO A 26 8.23 9.43 -4.21
CA PRO A 26 8.12 8.07 -3.67
C PRO A 26 8.36 7.95 -2.16
N ALA A 27 9.26 8.77 -1.60
CA ALA A 27 9.49 8.80 -0.15
C ALA A 27 8.25 9.30 0.61
N ARG A 28 7.61 10.37 0.13
CA ARG A 28 6.40 10.92 0.73
C ARG A 28 5.20 10.00 0.62
N THR A 29 5.07 9.25 -0.49
CA THR A 29 4.02 8.22 -0.65
C THR A 29 4.10 7.21 0.50
N ARG A 30 5.29 6.72 0.82
CA ARG A 30 5.53 5.74 1.91
C ARG A 30 5.20 6.32 3.28
N GLU A 31 5.54 7.58 3.53
CA GLU A 31 5.11 8.28 4.74
C GLU A 31 3.60 8.43 4.82
N SER A 32 2.95 8.73 3.70
CA SER A 32 1.51 8.94 3.63
C SER A 32 0.74 7.65 3.91
N VAL A 33 1.21 6.49 3.46
CA VAL A 33 0.62 5.16 3.74
C VAL A 33 0.61 4.81 5.24
N ARG A 34 1.54 5.37 6.02
CA ARG A 34 1.55 5.15 7.48
C ARG A 34 0.40 5.85 8.18
N ARG A 35 -0.12 6.96 7.64
CA ARG A 35 -1.18 7.77 8.28
C ARG A 35 -2.53 7.04 8.34
N PRO A 36 -2.99 6.35 7.27
CA PRO A 36 -4.14 5.46 7.35
C PRO A 36 -4.07 4.43 8.47
N LEU A 37 -2.90 3.92 8.85
CA LEU A 37 -2.82 2.81 9.83
C LEU A 37 -3.50 3.13 11.17
N VAL A 38 -3.57 4.42 11.56
CA VAL A 38 -4.27 4.85 12.79
C VAL A 38 -5.76 5.17 12.62
N LEU A 39 -6.28 5.21 11.39
CA LEU A 39 -7.69 5.49 11.12
C LEU A 39 -8.57 4.23 11.27
N ARG A 40 -9.85 4.40 11.62
CA ARG A 40 -10.81 3.28 11.64
C ARG A 40 -11.35 3.02 10.23
N PHE A 41 -10.96 1.90 9.62
CA PHE A 41 -11.53 1.36 8.40
C PHE A 41 -11.22 -0.13 8.28
N GLU A 42 -12.09 -0.84 7.57
CA GLU A 42 -11.99 -2.30 7.39
C GLU A 42 -11.77 -2.68 5.92
N THR A 43 -12.12 -1.79 5.00
CA THR A 43 -11.94 -2.00 3.55
C THR A 43 -11.01 -0.95 2.94
N LEU A 44 -10.09 -1.42 2.09
CA LEU A 44 -9.24 -0.60 1.25
C LEU A 44 -9.49 -0.95 -0.22
N CYS A 45 -9.82 0.07 -1.01
CA CYS A 45 -9.89 -0.04 -2.46
C CYS A 45 -8.60 0.57 -3.05
N PRO A 46 -7.69 -0.27 -3.61
CA PRO A 46 -6.48 0.20 -4.27
C PRO A 46 -6.78 0.80 -5.66
N ASN A 47 -5.79 1.45 -6.29
CA ASN A 47 -5.92 1.97 -7.66
C ASN A 47 -6.29 0.86 -8.66
N HIS A 48 -5.60 -0.26 -8.49
CA HIS A 48 -5.62 -1.39 -9.40
C HIS A 48 -5.71 -2.69 -8.61
N GLY A 49 -6.46 -3.62 -9.17
CA GLY A 49 -6.67 -4.94 -8.61
C GLY A 49 -7.82 -5.01 -7.61
N HIS A 50 -7.81 -6.04 -6.77
CA HIS A 50 -8.97 -6.37 -5.93
C HIS A 50 -9.02 -5.55 -4.64
N PRO A 51 -10.21 -5.16 -4.16
CA PRO A 51 -10.35 -4.55 -2.84
C PRO A 51 -9.90 -5.52 -1.74
N VAL A 52 -9.29 -4.98 -0.70
CA VAL A 52 -8.98 -5.73 0.53
C VAL A 52 -10.10 -5.49 1.52
N ILE A 53 -10.88 -6.54 1.80
CA ILE A 53 -12.11 -6.47 2.60
C ILE A 53 -11.94 -6.98 4.04
N SER A 54 -10.79 -7.57 4.37
CA SER A 54 -10.43 -8.05 5.70
C SER A 54 -8.91 -8.01 5.89
N GLY A 55 -8.44 -7.91 7.14
CA GLY A 55 -6.99 -7.90 7.44
C GLY A 55 -6.23 -6.73 6.81
N VAL A 56 -6.91 -5.60 6.59
CA VAL A 56 -6.37 -4.50 5.77
C VAL A 56 -5.14 -3.85 6.39
N LYS A 57 -5.08 -3.78 7.71
CA LYS A 57 -3.96 -3.17 8.45
C LYS A 57 -2.72 -4.05 8.37
N GLU A 58 -2.90 -5.35 8.53
CA GLU A 58 -1.86 -6.36 8.39
C GLU A 58 -1.30 -6.34 6.97
N ALA A 59 -2.17 -6.32 5.95
CA ALA A 59 -1.77 -6.27 4.55
C ALA A 59 -0.96 -5.00 4.22
N MET A 60 -1.38 -3.83 4.73
CA MET A 60 -0.63 -2.57 4.56
C MET A 60 0.72 -2.59 5.29
N ALA A 61 0.79 -3.17 6.49
CA ALA A 61 2.04 -3.30 7.23
C ALA A 61 3.04 -4.23 6.51
N GLN A 62 2.55 -5.34 5.94
CA GLN A 62 3.38 -6.24 5.13
C GLN A 62 3.90 -5.56 3.86
N ALA A 63 3.06 -4.75 3.18
CA ALA A 63 3.49 -3.97 2.03
C ALA A 63 4.64 -3.01 2.38
N LEU A 64 4.52 -2.29 3.50
CA LEU A 64 5.57 -1.40 4.02
C LEU A 64 6.87 -2.15 4.37
N ALA A 65 6.76 -3.34 4.97
CA ALA A 65 7.93 -4.15 5.32
C ALA A 65 8.67 -4.68 4.07
N ARG A 66 7.92 -5.18 3.07
CA ARG A 66 8.48 -5.67 1.80
C ARG A 66 9.17 -4.56 1.01
N ASP A 67 8.58 -3.38 0.98
CA ASP A 67 9.14 -2.21 0.30
C ASP A 67 10.46 -1.71 0.95
N GLN A 68 10.52 -1.72 2.29
CA GLN A 68 11.76 -1.41 3.02
C GLN A 68 12.86 -2.43 2.79
N ALA A 69 12.53 -3.71 2.64
CA ALA A 69 13.51 -4.75 2.33
C ALA A 69 14.09 -4.57 0.91
N ARG A 70 13.25 -4.21 -0.08
CA ARG A 70 13.68 -3.96 -1.46
C ARG A 70 14.58 -2.73 -1.62
N SER A 71 14.39 -1.70 -0.80
CA SER A 71 15.19 -0.47 -0.86
C SER A 71 16.56 -0.55 -0.17
N ARG A 72 16.84 -1.64 0.55
CA ARG A 72 18.12 -1.90 1.22
C ARG A 72 19.04 -2.89 0.47
N SER A 73 18.54 -3.49 -0.61
CA SER A 73 19.26 -4.42 -1.48
C SER A 73 19.84 -3.70 -2.69
#